data_AF-A0A367R726-F1
#
_entry.id   AF-A0A367R726-F1
#
_cell.length_a   1.000
_cell.length_b   1.000
_cell.length_c   1.000
_cell.angle_alpha   90.00
_cell.angle_beta   90.00
_cell.angle_gamma   90.00
#
_symmetry.space_group_name_H-M   'P 1'
#
loop_
_entity.id
_entity.type
_entity.pdbx_description
1 polymer ?
#
loop_
_entity_poly.entity_id
_entity_poly.type
_entity_poly.pdbx_seq_one_letter_code
_entity_poly.pdbx_strand_id
1 'polypeptide(L)'
;MWRVAFSPDGQTIASASGDFSVKLWQLDGTLIRTLKHERGMWGIAFSPDGKTLASGGDDQLVILWDLEQILHFNLLKYSCDWVQDYLKTNITVEKSDRSICNYSLFH
;
A
#
# COMPACT_ATOMS: atom_id res chain seq x y z
N MET A 1 -20.50 5.41 -10.04
CA MET A 1 -19.50 6.10 -9.20
C MET A 1 -20.18 6.46 -7.90
N TRP A 2 -19.70 5.94 -6.77
CA TRP A 2 -20.34 6.15 -5.47
C TRP A 2 -19.71 7.28 -4.68
N ARG A 3 -18.39 7.47 -4.80
CA ARG A 3 -17.67 8.56 -4.15
C ARG A 3 -16.32 8.82 -4.83
N VAL A 4 -15.84 10.05 -4.72
CA VAL A 4 -14.47 10.48 -5.06
C VAL A 4 -13.90 11.28 -3.89
N ALA A 5 -12.60 11.16 -3.65
CA ALA A 5 -11.88 11.94 -2.65
C ALA A 5 -10.49 12.32 -3.20
N PHE A 6 -10.02 13.51 -2.83
CA PHE A 6 -8.66 13.96 -3.09
C PHE A 6 -7.81 13.75 -1.84
N SER A 7 -6.54 13.38 -2.02
CA SER A 7 -5.57 13.39 -0.94
C SER A 7 -5.35 14.82 -0.43
N PRO A 8 -4.94 15.01 0.84
CA PRO A 8 -4.70 16.34 1.40
C PRO A 8 -3.64 17.16 0.65
N ASP A 9 -2.63 16.50 0.07
CA ASP A 9 -1.60 17.12 -0.77
C ASP A 9 -2.07 17.37 -2.21
N GLY A 10 -3.26 16.91 -2.57
CA GLY A 10 -3.87 17.03 -3.89
C GLY A 10 -3.26 16.13 -4.96
N GLN A 11 -2.23 15.33 -4.68
CA GLN A 11 -1.50 14.59 -5.72
C GLN A 11 -2.17 13.28 -6.13
N THR A 12 -3.01 12.72 -5.26
CA THR A 12 -3.67 11.43 -5.45
C THR A 12 -5.18 11.57 -5.38
N ILE A 13 -5.90 10.86 -6.26
CA ILE A 13 -7.36 10.75 -6.24
C ILE A 13 -7.75 9.33 -5.88
N ALA A 14 -8.71 9.17 -4.97
CA ALA A 14 -9.38 7.90 -4.72
C ALA A 14 -10.80 7.93 -5.28
N SER A 15 -11.20 6.89 -6.00
CA SER A 15 -12.56 6.74 -6.53
C SER A 15 -13.15 5.40 -6.13
N ALA A 16 -14.37 5.41 -5.59
CA ALA A 16 -15.13 4.21 -5.27
C ALA A 16 -16.13 3.89 -6.39
N SER A 17 -16.10 2.64 -6.85
CA SER A 17 -16.90 2.14 -7.97
C SER A 17 -17.89 1.04 -7.54
N GLY A 18 -18.95 0.86 -8.33
CA GLY A 18 -19.96 -0.17 -8.10
C GLY A 18 -19.46 -1.60 -8.36
N ASP A 19 -18.25 -1.75 -8.91
CA ASP A 19 -17.55 -3.04 -9.08
C ASP A 19 -16.75 -3.46 -7.83
N PHE A 20 -17.07 -2.87 -6.68
CA PHE A 20 -16.47 -3.17 -5.38
C PHE A 20 -14.99 -2.82 -5.30
N SER A 21 -14.55 -1.81 -6.08
CA SER A 21 -13.16 -1.34 -6.07
C SER A 21 -13.02 0.10 -5.60
N VAL A 22 -11.93 0.36 -4.88
CA VAL A 22 -11.32 1.69 -4.82
C VAL A 22 -10.19 1.73 -5.84
N LYS A 23 -10.17 2.75 -6.69
CA LYS A 23 -9.04 3.03 -7.58
C LYS A 23 -8.30 4.26 -7.09
N LEU A 24 -6.97 4.16 -7.07
CA LEU A 24 -6.06 5.26 -6.79
C LEU A 24 -5.48 5.77 -8.10
N TRP A 25 -5.51 7.08 -8.29
CA TRP A 25 -5.09 7.74 -9.51
C TRP A 25 -4.13 8.87 -9.21
N GLN A 26 -3.21 9.12 -10.14
CA GLN A 26 -2.51 10.41 -10.21
C GLN A 26 -3.43 11.47 -10.83
N LEU A 27 -3.11 12.75 -10.59
CA LEU A 27 -3.84 13.88 -11.17
C LEU A 27 -3.87 13.90 -12.70
N ASP A 28 -2.86 13.29 -13.34
CA ASP A 28 -2.79 13.17 -14.81
C ASP A 28 -3.71 12.08 -15.38
N GLY A 29 -4.44 11.36 -14.52
CA GLY A 29 -5.34 10.27 -14.88
C GLY A 29 -4.69 8.88 -14.89
N THR A 30 -3.40 8.77 -14.55
CA THR A 30 -2.71 7.48 -14.46
C THR A 30 -3.27 6.65 -13.30
N LEU A 31 -3.72 5.42 -13.58
CA LEU A 31 -4.15 4.48 -12.55
C LEU A 31 -2.92 3.92 -11.81
N ILE A 32 -2.85 4.15 -10.50
CA ILE A 32 -1.75 3.67 -9.65
C ILE A 32 -2.04 2.26 -9.13
N ARG A 33 -3.22 2.09 -8.53
CA ARG A 33 -3.59 0.84 -7.85
C ARG A 33 -5.11 0.66 -7.87
N THR A 34 -5.54 -0.60 -7.89
CA THR A 34 -6.93 -0.99 -7.60
C THR A 34 -6.94 -1.79 -6.31
N LEU A 35 -7.71 -1.32 -5.33
CA LEU A 35 -7.96 -1.95 -4.04
C LEU A 35 -9.35 -2.58 -4.10
N LYS A 36 -9.49 -3.83 -3.66
CA LYS A 36 -10.73 -4.60 -3.77
C LYS A 36 -11.38 -4.76 -2.41
N HIS A 37 -12.69 -4.55 -2.38
CA HIS A 37 -13.59 -4.99 -1.33
C HIS A 37 -14.34 -6.24 -1.78
N GLU A 38 -14.89 -6.96 -0.82
CA GLU A 38 -15.69 -8.15 -1.11
C GLU A 38 -17.11 -7.81 -1.56
N ARG A 39 -17.62 -6.63 -1.19
CA ARG A 39 -18.99 -6.18 -1.50
C ARG A 39 -19.06 -4.68 -1.83
N GLY A 40 -20.29 -4.20 -2.05
CA GLY A 40 -20.66 -2.81 -2.31
C GLY A 40 -19.97 -1.83 -1.36
N MET A 41 -19.57 -0.66 -1.85
CA MET A 41 -18.81 0.32 -1.07
C MET A 41 -19.44 1.70 -1.14
N TRP A 42 -19.56 2.33 0.02
CA TRP A 42 -20.27 3.60 0.20
C TRP A 42 -19.35 4.74 0.64
N GLY A 43 -18.25 4.39 1.30
CA GLY A 43 -17.36 5.33 1.97
C GLY A 43 -15.91 5.22 1.52
N ILE A 44 -15.30 6.37 1.24
CA ILE A 44 -13.85 6.59 1.18
C ILE A 44 -13.51 7.91 1.84
N ALA A 45 -12.38 7.97 2.55
CA ALA A 45 -11.82 9.18 3.14
C ALA A 45 -10.31 9.04 3.34
N PHE A 46 -9.55 10.09 3.02
CA PHE A 46 -8.13 10.17 3.37
C PHE A 46 -7.96 10.63 4.81
N SER A 47 -6.93 10.14 5.48
CA SER A 47 -6.43 10.73 6.72
C SER A 47 -5.90 12.15 6.44
N PRO A 48 -5.91 13.06 7.44
CA PRO A 48 -5.39 14.42 7.27
C PRO A 48 -3.92 14.50 6.86
N ASP A 49 -3.12 13.50 7.24
CA ASP A 49 -1.70 13.39 6.86
C ASP A 49 -1.48 12.72 5.48
N GLY A 50 -2.55 12.24 4.84
CA GLY A 50 -2.50 11.58 3.53
C GLY A 50 -1.88 10.19 3.52
N LYS A 51 -1.50 9.63 4.67
CA LYS A 51 -0.80 8.32 4.75
C LYS A 51 -1.76 7.13 4.78
N THR A 52 -3.01 7.36 5.15
CA THR A 52 -4.00 6.30 5.29
C THR A 52 -5.25 6.64 4.48
N LEU A 53 -5.80 5.64 3.80
CA LEU A 53 -7.15 5.72 3.24
C LEU A 53 -8.06 4.81 4.05
N ALA A 54 -9.19 5.34 4.51
CA ALA A 54 -10.26 4.54 5.08
C ALA A 54 -11.32 4.27 4.01
N SER A 55 -11.78 3.03 3.92
CA SER A 55 -12.90 2.66 3.07
C SER A 55 -13.88 1.74 3.80
N GLY A 56 -15.17 1.82 3.45
CA GLY A 56 -16.22 1.07 4.12
C GLY A 56 -17.43 0.78 3.24
N GLY A 57 -18.01 -0.40 3.42
CA GLY A 57 -19.02 -0.96 2.54
C GLY A 57 -20.02 -1.93 3.17
N ASP A 58 -20.77 -2.62 2.32
CA ASP A 58 -21.77 -3.65 2.63
C ASP A 58 -21.17 -4.94 3.20
N ASP A 59 -19.84 -5.11 3.09
CA ASP A 59 -19.11 -6.21 3.72
C ASP A 59 -19.00 -6.04 5.25
N GLN A 60 -19.54 -4.94 5.81
CA GLN A 60 -19.47 -4.60 7.23
C GLN A 60 -18.04 -4.39 7.73
N LEU A 61 -17.09 -4.22 6.81
CA LEU A 61 -15.69 -3.96 7.12
C LEU A 61 -15.37 -2.49 6.88
N VAL A 62 -14.56 -1.96 7.78
CA VAL A 62 -13.79 -0.73 7.54
C VAL A 62 -12.36 -1.17 7.31
N ILE A 63 -11.84 -0.90 6.11
CA ILE A 63 -10.45 -1.21 5.76
C ILE A 63 -9.64 0.07 5.83
N LEU A 64 -8.50 -0.01 6.52
CA LEU A 64 -7.48 1.03 6.54
C LEU A 64 -6.34 0.60 5.61
N TRP A 65 -6.09 1.40 4.60
CA TRP A 65 -5.05 1.17 3.62
C TRP A 65 -3.86 2.06 3.93
N ASP A 66 -2.70 1.46 4.15
CA ASP A 66 -1.42 2.16 4.27
C ASP A 66 -0.95 2.60 2.88
N LEU A 67 -1.11 3.89 2.58
CA LEU A 67 -0.77 4.45 1.28
C LEU A 67 0.74 4.59 1.08
N GLU A 68 1.53 4.75 2.14
CA GLU A 68 2.98 4.77 2.00
C GLU A 68 3.46 3.42 1.48
N GLN A 69 3.00 2.33 2.08
CA GLN A 69 3.31 0.99 1.61
C GLN A 69 2.75 0.70 0.22
N ILE A 70 1.52 1.15 -0.09
CA ILE A 70 0.89 0.86 -1.39
C ILE A 70 1.57 1.63 -2.54
N LEU A 71 1.93 2.90 -2.31
CA LEU A 71 2.46 3.78 -3.35
C LEU A 71 3.98 3.66 -3.50
N HIS A 72 4.71 3.33 -2.43
CA HIS A 72 6.18 3.29 -2.41
C HIS A 72 6.73 1.91 -2.04
N PHE A 73 6.00 0.84 -2.39
CA PHE A 73 6.40 -0.52 -2.04
C PHE A 73 7.76 -0.88 -2.67
N ASN A 74 8.77 -1.05 -1.83
CA ASN A 74 10.04 -1.65 -2.23
C ASN A 74 10.11 -3.09 -1.74
N LEU A 75 9.85 -4.03 -2.65
CA LEU A 75 9.81 -5.45 -2.34
C LEU A 75 11.13 -5.97 -1.74
N LEU A 76 12.28 -5.51 -2.25
CA LEU A 76 13.59 -5.94 -1.78
C LEU A 76 13.86 -5.45 -0.36
N LYS A 77 13.51 -4.19 -0.07
CA LYS A 77 13.63 -3.64 1.28
C LYS A 77 12.71 -4.38 2.25
N TYR A 78 11.44 -4.55 1.88
CA TYR A 78 10.46 -5.27 2.69
C TYR A 78 10.91 -6.70 3.00
N SER A 79 11.30 -7.47 1.98
CA SER A 79 11.75 -8.85 2.19
C SER A 79 13.00 -8.91 3.05
N CYS A 80 13.94 -7.98 2.87
CA CYS A 80 15.15 -7.90 3.68
C CYS A 80 14.85 -7.57 5.14
N ASP A 81 13.97 -6.62 5.44
CA ASP A 81 13.60 -6.29 6.81
C ASP A 81 13.06 -7.52 7.57
N TRP A 82 12.36 -8.42 6.87
CA TRP A 82 11.85 -9.67 7.44
C TRP A 82 12.92 -10.73 7.71
N VAL A 83 13.86 -10.92 6.77
CA VAL A 83 14.80 -12.07 6.84
C VAL A 83 16.17 -11.69 7.40
N GLN A 84 16.46 -10.40 7.59
CA GLN A 84 17.79 -9.94 7.96
C GLN A 84 18.30 -10.55 9.28
N ASP A 85 17.44 -10.70 10.28
CA ASP A 85 17.83 -11.35 11.54
C ASP A 85 18.20 -12.82 11.30
N TYR A 86 17.33 -13.57 10.61
CA TYR A 86 17.57 -14.97 10.26
C TYR A 86 18.90 -15.17 9.51
N LEU A 87 19.18 -14.32 8.51
CA LEU A 87 20.43 -14.37 7.75
C LEU A 87 21.67 -14.13 8.63
N LYS A 88 21.55 -13.32 9.69
CA LYS A 88 22.66 -12.99 10.59
C LYS A 88 22.84 -14.01 11.71
N THR A 89 21.76 -14.54 12.26
CA THR A 89 21.76 -15.34 13.50
C THR A 89 21.77 -16.84 13.25
N ASN A 90 21.20 -17.32 12.13
CA ASN A 90 21.13 -18.75 11.88
C ASN A 90 22.51 -19.33 11.49
N ILE A 91 22.97 -20.31 12.26
CA ILE A 91 24.25 -21.01 12.05
C ILE A 91 24.31 -21.82 10.75
N THR A 92 23.16 -22.22 10.20
CA THR A 92 23.10 -23.03 8.98
C THR A 92 23.21 -22.21 7.69
N VAL A 93 23.09 -20.87 7.78
CA VAL A 93 23.19 -19.98 6.62
C VAL A 93 24.66 -19.82 6.22
N GLU A 94 24.94 -20.02 4.93
CA GLU A 94 26.27 -19.86 4.35
C GLU A 94 26.81 -18.44 4.58
N LYS A 95 28.13 -18.31 4.74
CA LYS A 95 28.75 -17.01 5.05
C LYS A 95 28.51 -15.95 3.98
N SER A 96 28.45 -16.34 2.71
CA SER A 96 28.12 -15.44 1.58
C SER A 96 26.73 -14.84 1.73
N ASP A 97 25.77 -15.68 2.11
CA ASP A 97 24.34 -15.35 2.06
C ASP A 97 23.93 -14.41 3.20
N ARG A 98 24.75 -14.33 4.26
CA ARG A 98 24.55 -13.39 5.37
C ARG A 98 24.56 -11.92 4.95
N SER A 99 25.13 -11.62 3.78
CA SER A 99 25.26 -10.26 3.25
C SER A 99 24.25 -9.90 2.17
N ILE A 100 23.34 -10.81 1.80
CA ILE A 100 22.34 -10.61 0.74
C ILE A 100 21.48 -9.35 0.98
N CYS A 101 21.27 -8.97 2.24
CA CYS A 101 20.50 -7.78 2.61
C CYS A 101 21.34 -6.55 3.02
N ASN A 102 22.66 -6.56 2.76
CA ASN A 102 23.54 -5.43 3.05
C ASN A 102 23.59 -4.38 1.92
N TYR A 103 22.72 -4.47 0.91
CA TYR A 103 22.70 -3.52 -0.20
C TYR A 103 22.13 -2.16 0.24
N SER A 104 23.01 -1.30 0.73
CA SER A 104 22.82 0.14 0.94
C SER A 104 22.93 0.95 -0.38
N LEU A 105 22.35 0.48 -1.50
CA LEU A 105 22.53 1.09 -2.83
C LEU A 105 21.25 1.37 -3.63
N PHE A 106 20.11 1.56 -2.96
CA PHE A 106 18.92 2.11 -3.63
C PHE A 106 18.56 3.44 -2.97
N HIS A 107 19.35 4.46 -3.30
CA HIS A 107 19.01 5.87 -3.12
C HIS A 107 18.59 6.47 -4.46
#